data_AF-A0A949B5U4-F1
#
_entry.id   AF-A0A949B5U4-F1
#
_cell.length_a   1.000
_cell.length_b   1.000
_cell.length_c   1.000
_cell.angle_alpha   90.00
_cell.angle_beta   90.00
_cell.angle_gamma   90.00
#
_symmetry.space_group_name_H-M   'P 1'
#
loop_
_entity.id
_entity.type
_entity.pdbx_description
1 polymer ?
#
loop_
_entity_poly.entity_id
_entity_poly.type
_entity_poly.pdbx_seq_one_letter_code
_entity_poly.pdbx_strand_id
1 'polypeptide(L)'
;APIYATKLTLGLIKSKLNDNQASEQFIYNEINTDENLRIGPFNLKFFRVNHSIPDGVGMIIKTDVGTIVHTGDFKFDQYPIDGKLTEFAKIAEAGKEGVLALFCDSTSAEEKGYTLPERDVGKTLHEKFTQAGKRIIVATFSSHIHRIQQVLDVAKQLDKKVAIAGKTMLKTFKIASELGYLKIPEDTIIPITKIDEFPLKKIVLLSTGSQGEPLSALRKMSLNEHTRVQIMREDMVIISASPIPGNENAISNTINLLLKQGADVFYESIAGVHVSGHAAGEEIKMMLNLVKPKYFIPIHGEYKHRIQNAKLAGEVGMPVSSVIIAQNGDVLKLNENLCRISNNLTLQNIYIDGFGSGNTEDIVLKDRKALSRNGIIFITAAINSKKSEIIAEPDFILKGIIYIDSFGEMINEAKQLVKDLILRCFKNNLTNSSLIETNISDNIEKFILKKIRVKPIIITKIINFNAN
;
A
#
# COMPACT_ATOMS: atom_id res chain seq x y z
N ALA A 1 -22.95 3.17 11.83
CA ALA A 1 -22.41 3.37 13.20
C ALA A 1 -21.72 4.74 13.26
N PRO A 2 -21.66 5.40 14.42
CA PRO A 2 -20.91 6.65 14.58
C PRO A 2 -19.40 6.43 14.36
N ILE A 3 -18.72 7.47 13.86
CA ILE A 3 -17.27 7.52 13.69
C ILE A 3 -16.70 8.44 14.76
N TYR A 4 -15.74 7.95 15.53
CA TYR A 4 -14.99 8.72 16.53
C TYR A 4 -13.54 8.85 16.06
N ALA A 5 -13.04 10.07 15.89
CA ALA A 5 -11.64 10.29 15.53
C ALA A 5 -11.17 11.70 15.89
N THR A 6 -9.85 11.89 15.91
CA THR A 6 -9.24 13.21 16.07
C THR A 6 -9.60 14.14 14.91
N LYS A 7 -9.52 15.46 15.14
CA LYS A 7 -9.95 16.49 14.18
C LYS A 7 -9.34 16.33 12.79
N LEU A 8 -8.03 16.10 12.70
CA LEU A 8 -7.37 15.86 11.41
C LEU A 8 -7.90 14.59 10.73
N THR A 9 -8.02 13.50 11.49
CA THR A 9 -8.51 12.21 10.99
C THR A 9 -9.94 12.33 10.45
N LEU A 10 -10.84 13.05 11.14
CA LEU A 10 -12.19 13.33 10.65
C LEU A 10 -12.17 14.15 9.35
N GLY A 11 -11.30 15.17 9.25
CA GLY A 11 -11.15 15.95 8.02
C GLY A 11 -10.77 15.09 6.82
N LEU A 12 -9.82 14.17 7.02
CA LEU A 12 -9.38 13.23 5.97
C LEU A 12 -10.47 12.21 5.61
N ILE A 13 -11.16 11.64 6.61
CA ILE A 13 -12.29 10.71 6.38
C ILE A 13 -13.40 11.41 5.59
N LYS A 14 -13.84 12.61 6.00
CA LYS A 14 -14.88 13.38 5.32
C LYS A 14 -14.51 13.67 3.87
N SER A 15 -13.27 14.08 3.62
CA SER A 15 -12.78 14.31 2.25
C SER A 15 -12.86 13.06 1.38
N LYS A 16 -12.45 11.91 1.93
CA LYS A 16 -12.52 10.62 1.22
C LYS A 16 -13.95 10.12 0.98
N LEU A 17 -14.87 10.39 1.91
CA LEU A 17 -16.28 10.02 1.76
C LEU A 17 -17.04 10.98 0.84
N ASN A 18 -16.66 12.26 0.78
CA ASN A 18 -17.19 13.23 -0.18
C ASN A 18 -16.88 12.83 -1.62
N ASP A 19 -15.67 12.30 -1.89
CA ASP A 19 -15.30 11.76 -3.21
C ASP A 19 -16.26 10.66 -3.69
N ASN A 20 -16.91 9.95 -2.77
CA ASN A 20 -17.87 8.88 -3.03
C ASN A 20 -19.33 9.26 -2.71
N GLN A 21 -19.62 10.54 -2.49
CA GLN A 21 -20.97 11.05 -2.15
C GLN A 21 -21.63 10.38 -0.92
N ALA A 22 -20.82 9.85 0.00
CA ALA A 22 -21.30 9.08 1.16
C ALA A 22 -21.15 9.84 2.49
N SER A 23 -20.56 11.03 2.48
CA SER A 23 -20.16 11.73 3.71
C SER A 23 -21.32 12.07 4.63
N GLU A 24 -22.49 12.43 4.07
CA GLU A 24 -23.67 12.83 4.86
C GLU A 24 -24.35 11.66 5.58
N GLN A 25 -23.98 10.42 5.26
CA GLN A 25 -24.59 9.20 5.84
C GLN A 25 -24.02 8.84 7.22
N PHE A 26 -22.95 9.50 7.67
CA PHE A 26 -22.23 9.15 8.89
C PHE A 26 -22.32 10.25 9.95
N ILE A 27 -22.38 9.83 11.21
CA ILE A 27 -22.27 10.72 12.36
C ILE A 27 -20.80 10.79 12.76
N TYR A 28 -20.21 11.98 12.67
CA TYR A 28 -18.80 12.23 13.01
C TYR A 28 -18.71 12.86 14.40
N ASN A 29 -17.93 12.24 15.28
CA ASN A 29 -17.68 12.70 16.63
C ASN A 29 -16.18 12.96 16.79
N GLU A 30 -15.83 14.22 17.01
CA GLU A 30 -14.45 14.58 17.33
C GLU A 30 -14.12 14.07 18.73
N ILE A 31 -12.93 13.49 18.88
CA ILE A 31 -12.37 13.09 20.18
C ILE A 31 -11.04 13.79 20.40
N ASN A 32 -10.68 14.00 21.66
CA ASN A 32 -9.36 14.45 22.08
C ASN A 32 -8.84 13.60 23.25
N THR A 33 -7.63 13.91 23.72
CA THR A 33 -6.95 13.09 24.75
C THR A 33 -7.41 13.39 26.18
N ASP A 34 -8.21 14.43 26.39
CA ASP A 34 -8.68 14.84 27.72
C ASP A 34 -10.10 14.36 28.03
N GLU A 35 -10.80 13.84 27.02
CA GLU A 35 -12.15 13.31 27.12
C GLU A 35 -12.18 11.80 27.41
N ASN A 36 -13.20 11.39 28.18
CA ASN A 36 -13.56 10.00 28.35
C ASN A 36 -14.79 9.69 27.48
N LEU A 37 -14.74 8.59 26.74
CA LEU A 37 -15.83 8.17 25.87
C LEU A 37 -16.40 6.84 26.35
N ARG A 38 -17.71 6.78 26.59
CA ARG A 38 -18.39 5.52 26.95
C ARG A 38 -19.17 4.97 25.75
N ILE A 39 -18.87 3.73 25.37
CA ILE A 39 -19.60 2.99 24.32
C ILE A 39 -20.01 1.64 24.91
N GLY A 40 -21.29 1.51 25.28
CA GLY A 40 -21.79 0.29 25.93
C GLY A 40 -20.98 -0.07 27.19
N PRO A 41 -20.38 -1.28 27.27
CA PRO A 41 -19.56 -1.70 28.41
C PRO A 41 -18.13 -1.15 28.39
N PHE A 42 -17.75 -0.39 27.34
CA PHE A 42 -16.40 0.12 27.18
C PHE A 42 -16.30 1.58 27.66
N ASN A 43 -15.28 1.86 28.48
CA ASN A 43 -14.88 3.21 28.82
C ASN A 43 -13.50 3.49 28.23
N LEU A 44 -13.43 4.43 27.30
CA LEU A 44 -12.29 4.72 26.45
C LEU A 44 -11.65 6.02 26.92
N LYS A 45 -10.34 5.97 27.17
CA LYS A 45 -9.47 7.15 27.24
C LYS A 45 -8.47 7.13 26.10
N PHE A 46 -7.95 8.28 25.74
CA PHE A 46 -6.96 8.42 24.67
C PHE A 46 -5.68 9.06 25.21
N PHE A 47 -4.55 8.74 24.60
CA PHE A 47 -3.28 9.41 24.87
C PHE A 47 -2.58 9.74 23.56
N ARG A 48 -1.96 10.90 23.49
CA ARG A 48 -1.22 11.36 22.32
C ARG A 48 0.02 10.50 22.12
N VAL A 49 0.29 10.15 20.88
CA VAL A 49 1.54 9.52 20.44
C VAL A 49 2.14 10.33 19.29
N ASN A 50 3.46 10.36 19.20
CA ASN A 50 4.14 10.91 18.03
C ASN A 50 4.14 9.85 16.91
N HIS A 51 3.89 10.29 15.67
CA HIS A 51 3.96 9.42 14.49
C HIS A 51 4.27 10.26 13.24
N SER A 52 4.24 9.65 12.06
CA SER A 52 4.44 10.31 10.76
C SER A 52 3.32 11.31 10.37
N ILE A 53 2.16 11.23 11.03
CA ILE A 53 1.03 12.14 10.86
C ILE A 53 0.69 12.83 12.21
N PRO A 54 0.25 14.09 12.22
CA PRO A 54 -0.25 14.74 13.43
C PRO A 54 -1.48 14.04 14.00
N ASP A 55 -1.80 14.34 15.26
CA ASP A 55 -3.02 13.88 15.93
C ASP A 55 -3.17 12.34 16.04
N GLY A 56 -2.02 11.64 16.03
CA GLY A 56 -1.95 10.24 16.42
C GLY A 56 -2.31 10.06 17.90
N VAL A 57 -3.15 9.06 18.17
CA VAL A 57 -3.56 8.69 19.53
C VAL A 57 -3.52 7.19 19.73
N GLY A 58 -3.04 6.76 20.89
CA GLY A 58 -3.30 5.44 21.45
C GLY A 58 -4.57 5.44 22.30
N MET A 59 -5.02 4.26 22.69
CA MET A 59 -6.27 4.04 23.41
C MET A 59 -6.06 3.23 24.68
N ILE A 60 -6.73 3.63 25.76
CA ILE A 60 -6.88 2.88 27.00
C ILE A 60 -8.36 2.49 27.09
N ILE A 61 -8.64 1.20 26.93
CA ILE A 61 -9.98 0.62 26.87
C ILE A 61 -10.23 -0.09 28.20
N LYS A 62 -10.99 0.53 29.08
CA LYS A 62 -11.43 -0.08 30.34
C LYS A 62 -12.67 -0.94 30.09
N THR A 63 -12.62 -2.17 30.61
CA THR A 63 -13.69 -3.16 30.56
C THR A 63 -13.90 -3.75 31.95
N ASP A 64 -15.00 -4.49 32.15
CA ASP A 64 -15.28 -5.17 33.43
C ASP A 64 -14.23 -6.23 33.81
N VAL A 65 -13.44 -6.73 32.85
CA VAL A 65 -12.41 -7.76 33.09
C VAL A 65 -10.99 -7.22 33.19
N GLY A 66 -10.79 -5.93 32.93
CA GLY A 66 -9.49 -5.27 32.98
C GLY A 66 -9.26 -4.22 31.88
N THR A 67 -8.10 -3.59 31.94
CA THR A 67 -7.69 -2.52 31.02
C THR A 67 -6.91 -3.07 29.84
N ILE A 68 -7.30 -2.70 28.62
CA ILE A 68 -6.55 -2.97 27.40
C ILE A 68 -5.92 -1.66 26.92
N VAL A 69 -4.62 -1.68 26.59
CA VAL A 69 -3.93 -0.56 25.95
C VAL A 69 -3.64 -0.91 24.51
N HIS A 70 -3.99 -0.02 23.59
CA HIS A 70 -3.65 -0.12 22.18
C HIS A 70 -2.77 1.08 21.82
N THR A 71 -1.54 0.85 21.38
CA THR A 71 -0.58 1.95 21.15
C THR A 71 -0.98 2.85 19.98
N GLY A 72 -1.76 2.30 19.03
CA GLY A 72 -1.78 2.86 17.68
C GLY A 72 -0.39 2.70 17.04
N ASP A 73 -0.13 3.46 15.99
CA ASP A 73 1.20 3.54 15.40
C ASP A 73 1.94 4.69 16.10
N PHE A 74 3.17 4.44 16.55
CA PHE A 74 3.87 5.40 17.39
C PHE A 74 5.38 5.36 17.22
N LYS A 75 6.03 6.48 17.57
CA LYS A 75 7.42 6.61 17.98
C LYS A 75 7.50 7.57 19.18
N PHE A 76 8.64 7.66 19.83
CA PHE A 76 8.92 8.58 20.93
C PHE A 76 9.85 9.71 20.50
N ASP A 77 9.33 10.61 19.66
CA ASP A 77 10.03 11.81 19.26
C ASP A 77 10.09 12.82 20.43
N GLN A 78 11.31 13.07 20.94
CA GLN A 78 11.55 14.00 22.05
C GLN A 78 11.53 15.47 21.59
N TYR A 79 11.54 15.73 20.28
CA TYR A 79 11.52 17.08 19.74
C TYR A 79 10.66 17.15 18.47
N PRO A 80 9.35 16.89 18.56
CA PRO A 80 8.46 16.84 17.41
C PRO A 80 8.28 18.22 16.76
N ILE A 81 7.88 18.23 15.49
CA ILE A 81 7.74 19.45 14.67
C ILE A 81 6.66 20.38 15.22
N ASP A 82 5.52 19.84 15.65
CA ASP A 82 4.41 20.60 16.22
C ASP A 82 4.58 20.93 17.72
N GLY A 83 5.67 20.47 18.34
CA GLY A 83 5.96 20.65 19.76
C GLY A 83 5.06 19.82 20.69
N LYS A 84 4.24 18.91 20.17
CA LYS A 84 3.32 18.10 20.98
C LYS A 84 3.93 16.73 21.27
N LEU A 85 4.42 16.55 22.50
CA LEU A 85 5.04 15.29 22.93
C LEU A 85 4.00 14.18 23.15
N THR A 86 4.47 12.94 23.05
CA THR A 86 3.74 11.76 23.55
C THR A 86 3.38 11.96 25.02
N GLU A 87 2.14 11.62 25.40
CA GLU A 87 1.65 11.79 26.77
C GLU A 87 2.12 10.64 27.69
N PHE A 88 3.42 10.59 27.96
CA PHE A 88 4.04 9.55 28.80
C PHE A 88 3.38 9.41 30.18
N ALA A 89 2.90 10.50 30.76
CA ALA A 89 2.22 10.49 32.06
C ALA A 89 0.94 9.64 32.04
N LYS A 90 0.10 9.78 30.99
CA LYS A 90 -1.14 8.99 30.85
C LYS A 90 -0.84 7.50 30.62
N ILE A 91 0.23 7.19 29.87
CA ILE A 91 0.68 5.82 29.64
C ILE A 91 1.17 5.19 30.96
N ALA A 92 2.00 5.91 31.72
CA ALA A 92 2.52 5.45 33.00
C ALA A 92 1.41 5.29 34.06
N GLU A 93 0.42 6.20 34.06
CA GLU A 93 -0.75 6.10 34.92
C GLU A 93 -1.55 4.83 34.62
N ALA A 94 -1.81 4.53 33.35
CA ALA A 94 -2.47 3.28 32.96
C ALA A 94 -1.68 2.05 33.43
N GLY A 95 -0.35 2.05 33.27
CA GLY A 95 0.50 0.98 33.77
C GLY A 95 0.47 0.83 35.29
N LYS A 96 0.37 1.93 36.03
CA LYS A 96 0.21 1.94 37.50
C LYS A 96 -1.15 1.41 37.95
N GLU A 97 -2.22 1.73 37.22
CA GLU A 97 -3.58 1.20 37.48
C GLU A 97 -3.68 -0.30 37.17
N GLY A 98 -2.78 -0.83 36.35
CA GLY A 98 -2.72 -2.23 35.94
C GLY A 98 -3.33 -2.45 34.55
N VAL A 99 -2.53 -2.99 33.65
CA VAL A 99 -2.94 -3.29 32.26
C VAL A 99 -3.00 -4.79 32.04
N LEU A 100 -4.19 -5.26 31.65
CA LEU A 100 -4.42 -6.66 31.33
C LEU A 100 -3.72 -7.05 30.03
N ALA A 101 -3.88 -6.25 28.98
CA ALA A 101 -3.33 -6.56 27.67
C ALA A 101 -2.81 -5.30 26.96
N LEU A 102 -1.63 -5.41 26.36
CA LEU A 102 -1.06 -4.37 25.47
C LEU A 102 -1.02 -4.88 24.03
N PHE A 103 -1.63 -4.12 23.14
CA PHE A 103 -1.54 -4.26 21.70
C PHE A 103 -0.55 -3.20 21.18
N CYS A 104 0.61 -3.64 20.71
CA CYS A 104 1.72 -2.75 20.36
C CYS A 104 2.14 -2.89 18.89
N ASP A 105 2.34 -1.75 18.23
CA ASP A 105 2.96 -1.64 16.91
C ASP A 105 4.30 -2.40 16.86
N SER A 106 4.52 -3.15 15.77
CA SER A 106 5.69 -4.00 15.55
C SER A 106 6.51 -3.55 14.35
N THR A 107 6.09 -2.54 13.59
CA THR A 107 6.59 -2.22 12.25
C THR A 107 8.11 -2.11 12.17
N SER A 108 8.74 -1.44 13.14
CA SER A 108 10.19 -1.25 13.23
C SER A 108 10.84 -2.03 14.36
N ALA A 109 10.24 -3.14 14.81
CA ALA A 109 10.79 -3.97 15.90
C ALA A 109 12.14 -4.63 15.56
N GLU A 110 12.47 -4.78 14.27
CA GLU A 110 13.79 -5.26 13.81
C GLU A 110 14.89 -4.20 13.93
N GLU A 111 14.50 -2.92 14.04
CA GLU A 111 15.44 -1.81 14.19
C GLU A 111 15.95 -1.72 15.62
N LYS A 112 17.28 -1.67 15.76
CA LYS A 112 17.93 -1.52 17.06
C LYS A 112 17.99 -0.05 17.47
N GLY A 113 18.08 0.21 18.78
CA GLY A 113 18.23 1.57 19.29
C GLY A 113 16.93 2.37 19.22
N TYR A 114 17.04 3.63 18.80
CA TYR A 114 15.96 4.62 18.78
C TYR A 114 15.75 5.14 17.35
N THR A 115 14.49 5.40 17.01
CA THR A 115 14.14 6.15 15.80
C THR A 115 14.63 7.60 15.93
N LEU A 116 15.27 8.09 14.86
CA LEU A 116 15.82 9.44 14.84
C LEU A 116 14.71 10.52 14.92
N PRO A 117 14.98 11.69 15.53
CA PRO A 117 14.04 12.80 15.59
C PRO A 117 13.61 13.31 14.22
N GLU A 118 12.35 13.70 14.06
CA GLU A 118 11.82 14.21 12.79
C GLU A 118 12.53 15.48 12.31
N ARG A 119 13.04 16.30 13.23
CA ARG A 119 13.75 17.56 12.93
C ARG A 119 15.10 17.37 12.25
N ASP A 120 15.73 16.22 12.40
CA ASP A 120 17.01 15.97 11.74
C ASP A 120 16.82 15.92 10.21
N VAL A 121 15.66 15.46 9.74
CA VAL A 121 15.30 15.53 8.32
C VAL A 121 15.24 16.98 7.84
N GLY A 122 14.70 17.91 8.64
CA GLY A 122 14.65 19.33 8.31
C GLY A 122 16.02 19.95 8.09
N LYS A 123 17.02 19.56 8.92
CA LYS A 123 18.42 19.99 8.75
C LYS A 123 18.98 19.50 7.42
N THR A 124 18.80 18.21 7.12
CA THR A 124 19.25 17.62 5.85
C THR A 124 18.54 18.24 4.65
N LEU A 125 17.23 18.52 4.74
CA LEU A 125 16.49 19.22 3.69
C LEU A 125 17.06 20.62 3.46
N HIS A 126 17.36 21.36 4.53
CA HIS A 126 17.98 22.69 4.42
C HIS A 126 19.33 22.63 3.69
N GLU A 127 20.24 21.76 4.12
CA GLU A 127 21.54 21.56 3.47
C GLU A 127 21.41 21.24 1.98
N LYS A 128 20.52 20.30 1.63
CA LYS A 128 20.27 19.92 0.23
C LYS A 128 19.66 21.06 -0.58
N PHE A 129 18.70 21.78 -0.02
CA PHE A 129 18.07 22.89 -0.72
C PHE A 129 19.04 24.05 -0.98
N THR A 130 20.00 24.28 -0.07
CA THR A 130 21.08 25.26 -0.25
C THR A 130 22.03 24.85 -1.37
N GLN A 131 22.34 23.55 -1.50
CA GLN A 131 23.24 23.01 -2.53
C GLN A 131 22.60 22.95 -3.93
N ALA A 132 21.27 22.95 -4.02
CA ALA A 132 20.56 22.78 -5.28
C ALA A 132 20.77 23.97 -6.25
N GLY A 133 21.42 23.70 -7.38
CA GLY A 133 21.64 24.69 -8.45
C GLY A 133 20.43 24.93 -9.36
N LYS A 134 19.46 24.00 -9.38
CA LYS A 134 18.22 24.05 -10.17
C LYS A 134 17.00 23.86 -9.26
N ARG A 135 15.86 23.47 -9.85
CA ARG A 135 14.64 23.19 -9.09
C ARG A 135 14.80 21.92 -8.26
N ILE A 136 14.04 21.87 -7.18
CA ILE A 136 14.03 20.76 -6.24
C ILE A 136 12.68 20.07 -6.32
N ILE A 137 12.65 18.75 -6.34
CA ILE A 137 11.43 17.93 -6.34
C ILE A 137 11.47 17.07 -5.08
N VAL A 138 10.60 17.35 -4.12
CA VAL A 138 10.48 16.54 -2.89
C VAL A 138 9.28 15.63 -3.01
N ALA A 139 9.53 14.34 -3.14
CA ALA A 139 8.49 13.31 -3.09
C ALA A 139 8.34 12.78 -1.67
N THR A 140 7.14 12.86 -1.10
CA THR A 140 6.83 12.35 0.24
C THR A 140 5.40 11.83 0.31
N PHE A 141 5.06 11.13 1.40
CA PHE A 141 3.68 10.75 1.67
C PHE A 141 2.81 12.00 1.84
N SER A 142 1.65 12.04 1.17
CA SER A 142 0.74 13.19 1.27
C SER A 142 0.23 13.42 2.70
N SER A 143 0.18 12.36 3.52
CA SER A 143 -0.23 12.40 4.92
C SER A 143 0.85 12.94 5.87
N HIS A 144 2.11 13.06 5.43
CA HIS A 144 3.20 13.45 6.31
C HIS A 144 3.27 14.98 6.48
N ILE A 145 2.29 15.54 7.19
CA ILE A 145 2.10 17.00 7.33
C ILE A 145 3.34 17.68 7.94
N HIS A 146 3.98 17.04 8.91
CA HIS A 146 5.22 17.53 9.52
C HIS A 146 6.39 17.63 8.51
N ARG A 147 6.49 16.69 7.57
CA ARG A 147 7.49 16.77 6.49
C ARG A 147 7.16 17.90 5.52
N ILE A 148 5.89 18.05 5.17
CA ILE A 148 5.41 19.15 4.32
C ILE A 148 5.74 20.51 4.98
N GLN A 149 5.46 20.67 6.28
CA GLN A 149 5.80 21.88 7.02
C GLN A 149 7.30 22.21 6.93
N GLN A 150 8.17 21.23 7.17
CA GLN A 150 9.62 21.42 7.07
C GLN A 150 10.05 21.85 5.66
N VAL A 151 9.45 21.30 4.60
CA VAL A 151 9.72 21.75 3.23
C VAL A 151 9.29 23.20 3.02
N LEU A 152 8.14 23.63 3.55
CA LEU A 152 7.70 25.03 3.47
C LEU A 152 8.63 25.97 4.22
N ASP A 153 9.03 25.58 5.44
CA ASP A 153 9.89 26.39 6.29
C ASP A 153 11.27 26.60 5.65
N VAL A 154 11.88 25.52 5.15
CA VAL A 154 13.17 25.59 4.44
C VAL A 154 13.04 26.38 3.14
N ALA A 155 11.94 26.19 2.38
CA ALA A 155 11.71 26.96 1.17
C ALA A 155 11.59 28.46 1.47
N LYS A 156 10.87 28.85 2.53
CA LYS A 156 10.76 30.25 2.96
C LYS A 156 12.11 30.83 3.38
N GLN A 157 12.90 30.09 4.16
CA GLN A 157 14.24 30.51 4.60
C GLN A 157 15.19 30.79 3.43
N LEU A 158 15.08 30.02 2.35
CA LEU A 158 15.92 30.15 1.15
C LEU A 158 15.26 30.98 0.04
N ASP A 159 14.14 31.66 0.36
CA ASP A 159 13.34 32.45 -0.59
C ASP A 159 13.01 31.66 -1.86
N LYS A 160 12.54 30.43 -1.71
CA LYS A 160 12.04 29.57 -2.79
C LYS A 160 10.52 29.52 -2.75
N LYS A 161 9.90 29.37 -3.92
CA LYS A 161 8.46 29.14 -4.11
C LYS A 161 8.16 27.65 -4.19
N VAL A 162 7.07 27.24 -3.58
CA VAL A 162 6.62 25.84 -3.50
C VAL A 162 5.36 25.67 -4.35
N ALA A 163 5.37 24.67 -5.23
CA ALA A 163 4.19 24.21 -5.96
C ALA A 163 3.91 22.74 -5.65
N ILE A 164 2.62 22.37 -5.65
CA ILE A 164 2.19 21.01 -5.28
C ILE A 164 1.79 20.22 -6.54
N ALA A 165 2.42 19.09 -6.74
CA ALA A 165 2.19 18.14 -7.82
C ALA A 165 1.52 16.87 -7.29
N GLY A 166 0.19 16.78 -7.46
CA GLY A 166 -0.59 15.60 -7.12
C GLY A 166 -1.89 15.93 -6.42
N LYS A 167 -3.01 15.34 -6.89
CA LYS A 167 -4.36 15.64 -6.38
C LYS A 167 -4.51 15.28 -4.89
N THR A 168 -4.03 14.10 -4.48
CA THR A 168 -4.11 13.63 -3.09
C THR A 168 -3.33 14.52 -2.12
N MET A 169 -2.12 14.94 -2.52
CA MET A 169 -1.32 15.87 -1.74
C MET A 169 -1.99 17.24 -1.63
N LEU A 170 -2.55 17.75 -2.73
CA LEU A 170 -3.27 19.03 -2.72
C LEU A 170 -4.50 19.01 -1.79
N LYS A 171 -5.28 17.92 -1.79
CA LYS A 171 -6.42 17.75 -0.88
C LYS A 171 -5.97 17.73 0.58
N THR A 172 -4.96 16.91 0.88
CA THR A 172 -4.44 16.75 2.24
C THR A 172 -3.83 18.06 2.76
N PHE A 173 -3.09 18.77 1.91
CA PHE A 173 -2.52 20.09 2.20
C PHE A 173 -3.60 21.11 2.57
N LYS A 174 -4.69 21.21 1.79
CA LYS A 174 -5.80 22.13 2.06
C LYS A 174 -6.47 21.82 3.41
N ILE A 175 -6.82 20.56 3.65
CA ILE A 175 -7.44 20.12 4.90
C ILE A 175 -6.54 20.44 6.10
N ALA A 176 -5.25 20.10 6.01
CA ALA A 176 -4.30 20.37 7.08
C ALA A 176 -4.14 21.87 7.34
N SER A 177 -4.11 22.70 6.29
CA SER A 177 -4.04 24.17 6.41
C SER A 177 -5.31 24.75 7.05
N GLU A 178 -6.49 24.36 6.58
CA GLU A 178 -7.79 24.85 7.08
C GLU A 178 -8.01 24.49 8.56
N LEU A 179 -7.56 23.30 8.96
CA LEU A 179 -7.71 22.82 10.34
C LEU A 179 -6.60 23.32 11.29
N GLY A 180 -5.56 23.97 10.77
CA GLY A 180 -4.46 24.58 11.52
C GLY A 180 -3.25 23.68 11.81
N TYR A 181 -3.14 22.52 11.15
CA TYR A 181 -1.99 21.61 11.25
C TYR A 181 -0.82 21.99 10.35
N LEU A 182 -1.06 22.85 9.37
CA LEU A 182 -0.05 23.34 8.44
C LEU A 182 -0.06 24.87 8.44
N LYS A 183 1.08 25.47 8.77
CA LYS A 183 1.30 26.91 8.73
C LYS A 183 1.98 27.26 7.42
N ILE A 184 1.29 27.97 6.55
CA ILE A 184 1.82 28.38 5.25
C ILE A 184 2.49 29.74 5.41
N PRO A 185 3.81 29.85 5.24
CA PRO A 185 4.46 31.16 5.31
C PRO A 185 4.04 32.04 4.11
N GLU A 186 3.87 33.33 4.35
CA GLU A 186 3.47 34.29 3.32
C GLU A 186 4.36 34.22 2.08
N ASP A 187 3.75 34.38 0.90
CA ASP A 187 4.39 34.35 -0.42
C ASP A 187 5.18 33.07 -0.73
N THR A 188 4.92 31.95 -0.05
CA THR A 188 5.69 30.71 -0.29
C THR A 188 5.04 29.81 -1.34
N ILE A 189 3.71 29.74 -1.38
CA ILE A 189 2.99 28.82 -2.27
C ILE A 189 2.63 29.51 -3.59
N ILE A 190 2.86 28.82 -4.70
CA ILE A 190 2.41 29.23 -6.03
C ILE A 190 1.60 28.12 -6.70
N PRO A 191 0.62 28.45 -7.58
CA PRO A 191 -0.01 27.46 -8.42
C PRO A 191 1.03 26.74 -9.29
N ILE A 192 0.89 25.43 -9.47
CA ILE A 192 1.75 24.66 -10.39
C ILE A 192 1.70 25.21 -11.82
N THR A 193 0.65 25.96 -12.16
CA THR A 193 0.51 26.57 -13.47
C THR A 193 1.45 27.75 -13.72
N LYS A 194 2.03 28.32 -12.66
CA LYS A 194 2.88 29.51 -12.67
C LYS A 194 4.36 29.21 -12.45
N ILE A 195 4.77 27.94 -12.40
CA ILE A 195 6.16 27.56 -12.08
C ILE A 195 7.16 28.13 -13.10
N ASP A 196 6.75 28.32 -14.35
CA ASP A 196 7.57 28.86 -15.43
C ASP A 196 7.77 30.39 -15.34
N GLU A 197 7.01 31.07 -14.46
CA GLU A 197 7.17 32.51 -14.19
C GLU A 197 8.35 32.82 -13.26
N PHE A 198 8.98 31.79 -12.67
CA PHE A 198 10.06 31.93 -11.71
C PHE A 198 11.35 31.23 -12.17
N PRO A 199 12.54 31.70 -11.75
CA PRO A 199 13.79 30.99 -12.01
C PRO A 199 13.76 29.57 -11.45
N LEU A 200 14.26 28.58 -12.19
CA LEU A 200 14.25 27.16 -11.76
C LEU A 200 14.82 26.95 -10.34
N LYS A 201 15.94 27.59 -10.01
CA LYS A 201 16.57 27.51 -8.67
C LYS A 201 15.69 28.00 -7.52
N LYS A 202 14.63 28.75 -7.82
CA LYS A 202 13.65 29.27 -6.87
C LYS A 202 12.44 28.35 -6.73
N ILE A 203 12.36 27.23 -7.46
CA ILE A 203 11.21 26.33 -7.44
C ILE A 203 11.49 25.08 -6.59
N VAL A 204 10.53 24.76 -5.72
CA VAL A 204 10.40 23.48 -5.03
C VAL A 204 9.06 22.86 -5.42
N LEU A 205 9.08 21.63 -5.93
CA LEU A 205 7.89 20.85 -6.24
C LEU A 205 7.66 19.82 -5.14
N LEU A 206 6.59 19.98 -4.37
CA LEU A 206 6.08 18.94 -3.46
C LEU A 206 5.27 17.93 -4.26
N SER A 207 5.71 16.68 -4.31
CA SER A 207 5.17 15.67 -5.22
C SER A 207 4.68 14.41 -4.50
N THR A 208 3.63 13.79 -5.03
CA THR A 208 3.32 12.38 -4.70
C THR A 208 4.19 11.42 -5.50
N GLY A 209 4.23 10.15 -5.10
CA GLY A 209 4.97 9.12 -5.85
C GLY A 209 6.24 8.64 -5.18
N SER A 210 6.36 8.85 -3.87
CA SER A 210 7.52 8.38 -3.11
C SER A 210 7.63 6.85 -3.07
N GLN A 211 6.57 6.11 -3.43
CA GLN A 211 6.56 4.65 -3.54
C GLN A 211 6.63 4.15 -4.99
N GLY A 212 6.86 5.03 -5.97
CA GLY A 212 6.91 4.65 -7.38
C GLY A 212 5.55 4.26 -7.97
N GLU A 213 4.44 4.71 -7.37
CA GLU A 213 3.10 4.32 -7.80
C GLU A 213 2.85 4.77 -9.26
N PRO A 214 2.31 3.89 -10.14
CA PRO A 214 2.23 4.14 -11.59
C PRO A 214 1.61 5.48 -12.00
N LEU A 215 0.55 5.91 -11.29
CA LEU A 215 -0.21 7.13 -11.63
C LEU A 215 0.21 8.36 -10.83
N SER A 216 1.23 8.24 -9.98
CA SER A 216 1.71 9.34 -9.13
C SER A 216 2.42 10.43 -9.94
N ALA A 217 2.54 11.61 -9.33
CA ALA A 217 3.15 12.76 -9.99
C ALA A 217 4.63 12.52 -10.31
N LEU A 218 5.42 12.04 -9.35
CA LEU A 218 6.84 11.72 -9.57
C LEU A 218 7.03 10.64 -10.64
N ARG A 219 6.20 9.59 -10.63
CA ARG A 219 6.30 8.53 -11.64
C ARG A 219 6.03 9.06 -13.04
N LYS A 220 4.99 9.87 -13.22
CA LYS A 220 4.69 10.53 -14.50
C LYS A 220 5.83 11.47 -14.94
N MET A 221 6.44 12.20 -14.01
CA MET A 221 7.62 13.02 -14.32
C MET A 221 8.79 12.14 -14.79
N SER A 222 9.05 11.01 -14.12
CA SER A 222 10.11 10.08 -14.50
C SER A 222 9.90 9.43 -15.89
N LEU A 223 8.66 9.38 -16.37
CA LEU A 223 8.32 8.87 -17.70
C LEU A 223 8.14 9.98 -18.76
N ASN A 224 8.34 11.25 -18.41
CA ASN A 224 8.00 12.43 -19.25
C ASN A 224 6.51 12.51 -19.66
N GLU A 225 5.63 11.93 -18.85
CA GLU A 225 4.17 11.92 -19.06
C GLU A 225 3.44 12.97 -18.20
N HIS A 226 4.15 13.66 -17.29
CA HIS A 226 3.53 14.68 -16.46
C HIS A 226 3.26 15.95 -17.28
N THR A 227 1.99 16.35 -17.37
CA THR A 227 1.50 17.37 -18.32
C THR A 227 2.15 18.75 -18.22
N ARG A 228 2.77 19.09 -17.09
CA ARG A 228 3.41 20.40 -16.84
C ARG A 228 4.86 20.35 -16.41
N VAL A 229 5.40 19.18 -16.08
CA VAL A 229 6.72 19.09 -15.44
C VAL A 229 7.49 17.96 -16.11
N GLN A 230 8.53 18.31 -16.86
CA GLN A 230 9.47 17.35 -17.46
C GLN A 230 10.80 17.46 -16.73
N ILE A 231 11.40 16.34 -16.34
CA ILE A 231 12.68 16.32 -15.60
C ILE A 231 13.79 16.93 -16.46
N MET A 232 14.57 17.82 -15.86
CA MET A 232 15.70 18.49 -16.49
C MET A 232 17.01 17.97 -15.86
N ARG A 233 18.12 18.09 -16.61
CA ARG A 233 19.45 17.77 -16.06
C ARG A 233 19.73 18.67 -14.86
N GLU A 234 20.37 18.09 -13.83
CA GLU A 234 20.71 18.75 -12.55
C GLU A 234 19.51 19.13 -11.69
N ASP A 235 18.29 18.69 -12.04
CA ASP A 235 17.17 18.72 -11.10
C ASP A 235 17.52 17.88 -9.88
N MET A 236 17.30 18.45 -8.69
CA MET A 236 17.46 17.69 -7.45
C MET A 236 16.14 17.01 -7.11
N VAL A 237 16.14 15.69 -7.02
CA VAL A 237 14.97 14.91 -6.58
C VAL A 237 15.28 14.30 -5.22
N ILE A 238 14.42 14.59 -4.24
CA ILE A 238 14.50 14.04 -2.88
C ILE A 238 13.31 13.14 -2.65
N ILE A 239 13.55 11.84 -2.53
CA ILE A 239 12.55 10.85 -2.13
C ILE A 239 12.62 10.73 -0.62
N SER A 240 11.71 11.44 0.04
CA SER A 240 11.64 11.62 1.49
C SER A 240 10.72 10.57 2.12
N ALA A 241 10.93 9.29 1.78
CA ALA A 241 10.19 8.14 2.26
C ALA A 241 11.07 6.88 2.21
N SER A 242 10.75 5.91 3.07
CA SER A 242 11.26 4.54 2.96
C SER A 242 10.36 3.68 2.05
N PRO A 243 10.92 2.69 1.33
CA PRO A 243 10.13 1.69 0.63
C PRO A 243 9.21 0.92 1.57
N ILE A 244 7.91 0.93 1.30
CA ILE A 244 6.97 -0.02 1.91
C ILE A 244 7.28 -1.40 1.31
N PRO A 245 7.34 -2.48 2.12
CA PRO A 245 7.57 -3.83 1.63
C PRO A 245 6.74 -4.18 0.39
N GLY A 246 7.41 -4.62 -0.68
CA GLY A 246 6.81 -4.94 -1.97
C GLY A 246 6.88 -3.81 -3.03
N ASN A 247 7.18 -2.58 -2.65
CA ASN A 247 7.31 -1.44 -3.57
C ASN A 247 8.76 -1.14 -3.99
N GLU A 248 9.75 -1.90 -3.52
CA GLU A 248 11.17 -1.65 -3.75
C GLU A 248 11.51 -1.54 -5.24
N ASN A 249 10.95 -2.46 -6.04
CA ASN A 249 11.14 -2.46 -7.49
C ASN A 249 10.53 -1.23 -8.18
N ALA A 250 9.34 -0.79 -7.74
CA ALA A 250 8.67 0.37 -8.32
C ALA A 250 9.45 1.67 -8.05
N ILE A 251 9.96 1.81 -6.82
CA ILE A 251 10.81 2.94 -6.41
C ILE A 251 12.13 2.90 -7.18
N SER A 252 12.82 1.75 -7.19
CA SER A 252 14.10 1.57 -7.89
C SER A 252 13.99 1.91 -9.39
N ASN A 253 12.92 1.45 -10.04
CA ASN A 253 12.64 1.79 -11.44
C ASN A 253 12.41 3.29 -11.65
N THR A 254 11.74 3.96 -10.71
CA THR A 254 11.52 5.42 -10.79
C THR A 254 12.83 6.17 -10.61
N ILE A 255 13.66 5.78 -9.63
CA ILE A 255 15.01 6.33 -9.42
C ILE A 255 15.85 6.19 -10.68
N ASN A 256 15.90 4.99 -11.28
CA ASN A 256 16.66 4.74 -12.50
C ASN A 256 16.22 5.63 -13.67
N LEU A 257 14.92 5.85 -13.84
CA LEU A 257 14.40 6.73 -14.89
C LEU A 257 14.74 8.20 -14.66
N LEU A 258 14.73 8.66 -13.40
CA LEU A 258 15.13 10.01 -13.03
C LEU A 258 16.64 10.23 -13.28
N LEU A 259 17.48 9.29 -12.84
CA LEU A 259 18.93 9.32 -13.06
C LEU A 259 19.27 9.29 -14.55
N LYS A 260 18.58 8.48 -15.36
CA LYS A 260 18.75 8.45 -16.82
C LYS A 260 18.48 9.80 -17.50
N GLN A 261 17.65 10.64 -16.89
CA GLN A 261 17.36 12.00 -17.37
C GLN A 261 18.36 13.05 -16.85
N GLY A 262 19.33 12.63 -16.04
CA GLY A 262 20.38 13.48 -15.49
C GLY A 262 19.96 14.26 -14.24
N ALA A 263 18.92 13.83 -13.53
CA ALA A 263 18.58 14.37 -12.22
C ALA A 263 19.49 13.79 -11.12
N ASP A 264 19.75 14.58 -10.08
CA ASP A 264 20.44 14.16 -8.87
C ASP A 264 19.41 13.65 -7.85
N VAL A 265 19.41 12.34 -7.59
CA VAL A 265 18.37 11.69 -6.77
C VAL A 265 18.92 11.32 -5.39
N PHE A 266 18.29 11.82 -4.33
CA PHE A 266 18.57 11.50 -2.92
C PHE A 266 17.40 10.72 -2.32
N TYR A 267 17.71 9.64 -1.61
CA TYR A 267 16.75 8.74 -0.97
C TYR A 267 17.36 8.15 0.31
N GLU A 268 16.54 7.49 1.13
CA GLU A 268 16.86 7.06 2.50
C GLU A 268 18.25 6.44 2.69
N SER A 269 18.64 5.45 1.87
CA SER A 269 19.90 4.73 2.07
C SER A 269 21.16 5.53 1.73
N ILE A 270 21.02 6.69 1.08
CA ILE A 270 22.15 7.54 0.68
C ILE A 270 22.05 8.97 1.25
N ALA A 271 20.97 9.29 1.96
CA ALA A 271 20.76 10.60 2.58
C ALA A 271 19.79 10.51 3.77
N GLY A 272 20.04 11.31 4.82
CA GLY A 272 19.16 11.46 6.00
C GLY A 272 17.85 12.21 5.71
N VAL A 273 17.17 11.87 4.61
CA VAL A 273 15.98 12.56 4.09
C VAL A 273 14.67 11.90 4.54
N HIS A 274 14.74 10.87 5.37
CA HIS A 274 13.61 10.17 5.95
C HIS A 274 13.99 9.63 7.34
N VAL A 275 13.00 9.62 8.23
CA VAL A 275 13.03 8.86 9.48
C VAL A 275 11.71 8.12 9.61
N SER A 276 11.74 6.94 10.21
CA SER A 276 10.53 6.14 10.43
C SER A 276 9.51 6.91 11.27
N GLY A 277 8.23 6.62 11.01
CA GLY A 277 7.15 7.02 11.92
C GLY A 277 7.01 6.08 13.11
N HIS A 278 7.63 4.90 13.06
CA HIS A 278 7.42 3.80 14.00
C HIS A 278 8.59 3.67 14.99
N ALA A 279 8.28 3.17 16.18
CA ALA A 279 9.21 2.97 17.28
C ALA A 279 10.23 1.87 16.98
N ALA A 280 11.50 2.16 17.20
CA ALA A 280 12.56 1.15 17.19
C ALA A 280 12.58 0.36 18.52
N GLY A 281 13.45 -0.64 18.61
CA GLY A 281 13.47 -1.60 19.71
C GLY A 281 13.54 -1.00 21.11
N GLU A 282 14.31 0.07 21.35
CA GLU A 282 14.40 0.69 22.68
C GLU A 282 13.14 1.47 23.07
N GLU A 283 12.47 2.09 22.09
CA GLU A 283 11.20 2.80 22.31
C GLU A 283 10.06 1.81 22.59
N ILE A 284 10.04 0.66 21.90
CA ILE A 284 9.11 -0.44 22.18
C ILE A 284 9.34 -0.98 23.60
N LYS A 285 10.60 -1.21 24.00
CA LYS A 285 10.94 -1.63 25.37
C LYS A 285 10.54 -0.59 26.41
N MET A 286 10.67 0.70 26.11
CA MET A 286 10.18 1.77 26.97
C MET A 286 8.65 1.72 27.11
N MET A 287 7.89 1.52 26.03
CA MET A 287 6.43 1.34 26.08
C MET A 287 6.05 0.16 26.98
N LEU A 288 6.69 -1.00 26.79
CA LEU A 288 6.48 -2.19 27.61
C LEU A 288 6.74 -1.93 29.10
N ASN A 289 7.82 -1.23 29.43
CA ASN A 289 8.19 -0.91 30.81
C ASN A 289 7.29 0.15 31.47
N LEU A 290 6.69 1.05 30.68
CA LEU A 290 5.70 2.02 31.17
C LEU A 290 4.36 1.35 31.44
N VAL A 291 3.91 0.49 30.51
CA VAL A 291 2.59 -0.14 30.55
C VAL A 291 2.55 -1.36 31.50
N LYS A 292 3.64 -2.12 31.58
CA LYS A 292 3.78 -3.36 32.38
C LYS A 292 2.57 -4.31 32.22
N PRO A 293 2.24 -4.71 30.98
CA PRO A 293 1.03 -5.48 30.73
C PRO A 293 1.15 -6.93 31.24
N LYS A 294 0.03 -7.53 31.64
CA LYS A 294 -0.01 -8.97 31.96
C LYS A 294 0.13 -9.85 30.71
N TYR A 295 -0.49 -9.42 29.61
CA TYR A 295 -0.43 -10.08 28.30
C TYR A 295 0.02 -9.11 27.22
N PHE A 296 0.84 -9.58 26.28
CA PHE A 296 1.33 -8.78 25.17
C PHE A 296 0.92 -9.37 23.83
N ILE A 297 0.38 -8.52 22.98
CA ILE A 297 -0.10 -8.89 21.66
C ILE A 297 0.59 -7.97 20.64
N PRO A 298 1.69 -8.42 20.00
CA PRO A 298 2.28 -7.69 18.89
C PRO A 298 1.26 -7.52 17.75
N ILE A 299 1.01 -6.28 17.33
CA ILE A 299 0.16 -5.92 16.19
C ILE A 299 0.93 -5.08 15.18
N HIS A 300 0.29 -4.75 14.06
CA HIS A 300 0.81 -3.89 12.99
C HIS A 300 2.22 -4.30 12.51
N GLY A 301 2.25 -5.25 11.57
CA GLY A 301 3.48 -5.74 10.93
C GLY A 301 3.33 -7.18 10.42
N GLU A 302 4.20 -7.57 9.48
CA GLU A 302 4.35 -8.97 9.05
C GLU A 302 4.72 -9.92 10.20
N TYR A 303 4.63 -11.21 9.94
CA TYR A 303 4.95 -12.24 10.92
C TYR A 303 6.35 -12.06 11.54
N LYS A 304 7.38 -11.74 10.72
CA LYS A 304 8.74 -11.51 11.19
C LYS A 304 8.84 -10.34 12.19
N HIS A 305 8.18 -9.23 11.90
CA HIS A 305 8.16 -8.05 12.77
C HIS A 305 7.53 -8.36 14.13
N ARG A 306 6.39 -9.09 14.13
CA ARG A 306 5.69 -9.48 15.35
C ARG A 306 6.46 -10.48 16.21
N ILE A 307 7.18 -11.40 15.58
CA ILE A 307 8.11 -12.29 16.29
C ILE A 307 9.26 -11.51 16.92
N GLN A 308 9.81 -10.52 16.22
CA GLN A 308 10.87 -9.70 16.80
C GLN A 308 10.36 -8.85 17.96
N ASN A 309 9.17 -8.26 17.84
CA ASN A 309 8.54 -7.53 18.94
C ASN A 309 8.27 -8.42 20.17
N ALA A 310 7.85 -9.67 19.95
CA ALA A 310 7.72 -10.66 21.02
C ALA A 310 9.05 -10.97 21.73
N LYS A 311 10.18 -11.00 21.00
CA LYS A 311 11.51 -11.15 21.61
C LYS A 311 11.88 -9.95 22.48
N LEU A 312 11.59 -8.73 22.02
CA LEU A 312 11.80 -7.51 22.81
C LEU A 312 11.02 -7.54 24.13
N ALA A 313 9.80 -8.10 24.13
CA ALA A 313 9.03 -8.31 25.35
C ALA A 313 9.71 -9.32 26.30
N GLY A 314 10.32 -10.37 25.77
CA GLY A 314 11.16 -11.30 26.55
C GLY A 314 12.40 -10.64 27.13
N GLU A 315 13.07 -9.75 26.39
CA GLU A 315 14.25 -9.00 26.86
C GLU A 315 13.96 -8.11 28.08
N VAL A 316 12.74 -7.57 28.20
CA VAL A 316 12.31 -6.79 29.36
C VAL A 316 11.71 -7.66 30.48
N GLY A 317 11.87 -8.98 30.40
CA GLY A 317 11.53 -9.93 31.47
C GLY A 317 10.11 -10.47 31.43
N MET A 318 9.35 -10.25 30.36
CA MET A 318 8.00 -10.79 30.24
C MET A 318 8.04 -12.28 29.85
N PRO A 319 7.31 -13.18 30.53
CA PRO A 319 7.36 -14.60 30.24
C PRO A 319 6.76 -14.90 28.86
N VAL A 320 7.33 -15.89 28.16
CA VAL A 320 6.87 -16.31 26.82
C VAL A 320 5.38 -16.69 26.83
N SER A 321 4.88 -17.28 27.93
CA SER A 321 3.47 -17.64 28.09
C SER A 321 2.51 -16.44 28.16
N SER A 322 3.02 -15.22 28.36
CA SER A 322 2.24 -13.98 28.34
C SER A 322 2.21 -13.31 26.97
N VAL A 323 2.97 -13.80 26.00
CA VAL A 323 3.00 -13.25 24.63
C VAL A 323 2.09 -14.05 23.71
N ILE A 324 1.18 -13.38 23.01
CA ILE A 324 0.27 -14.03 22.05
C ILE A 324 0.50 -13.48 20.64
N ILE A 325 0.95 -14.34 19.73
CA ILE A 325 1.08 -14.03 18.30
C ILE A 325 -0.25 -14.37 17.61
N ALA A 326 -1.17 -13.42 17.56
CA ALA A 326 -2.46 -13.59 16.90
C ALA A 326 -2.35 -13.44 15.37
N GLN A 327 -3.28 -14.02 14.61
CA GLN A 327 -3.45 -13.80 13.17
C GLN A 327 -4.78 -13.12 12.86
N ASN A 328 -4.94 -12.61 11.64
CA ASN A 328 -6.23 -12.07 11.20
C ASN A 328 -7.30 -13.16 11.29
N GLY A 329 -8.37 -12.88 12.01
CA GLY A 329 -9.48 -13.82 12.26
C GLY A 329 -9.42 -14.51 13.62
N ASP A 330 -8.29 -14.51 14.31
CA ASP A 330 -8.19 -15.12 15.63
C ASP A 330 -9.05 -14.37 16.67
N VAL A 331 -9.82 -15.13 17.44
CA VAL A 331 -10.64 -14.62 18.54
C VAL A 331 -9.93 -14.87 19.86
N LEU A 332 -9.35 -13.81 20.42
CA LEU A 332 -8.72 -13.84 21.72
C LEU A 332 -9.76 -13.83 22.84
N LYS A 333 -9.72 -14.84 23.72
CA LYS A 333 -10.45 -14.86 24.98
C LYS A 333 -9.47 -14.54 26.09
N LEU A 334 -9.70 -13.41 26.77
CA LEU A 334 -8.86 -12.93 27.84
C LEU A 334 -9.67 -12.59 29.10
N ASN A 335 -9.09 -12.88 30.25
CA ASN A 335 -9.49 -12.41 31.57
C ASN A 335 -8.23 -12.30 32.45
N GLU A 336 -8.39 -11.99 33.73
CA GLU A 336 -7.26 -11.86 34.64
C GLU A 336 -6.35 -13.08 34.71
N ASN A 337 -6.81 -14.30 34.45
CA ASN A 337 -6.02 -15.53 34.65
C ASN A 337 -5.67 -16.28 33.36
N LEU A 338 -6.25 -15.88 32.22
CA LEU A 338 -6.11 -16.58 30.96
C LEU A 338 -6.11 -15.59 29.80
N CYS A 339 -5.18 -15.75 28.87
CA CYS A 339 -5.27 -15.18 27.52
C CYS A 339 -4.95 -16.29 26.51
N ARG A 340 -5.91 -16.62 25.64
CA ARG A 340 -5.71 -17.64 24.60
C ARG A 340 -6.52 -17.35 23.35
N ILE A 341 -6.06 -17.88 22.23
CA ILE A 341 -6.86 -18.00 21.02
C ILE A 341 -7.96 -19.04 21.29
N SER A 342 -9.21 -18.63 21.11
CA SER A 342 -10.40 -19.44 21.45
C SER A 342 -11.15 -19.95 20.23
N ASN A 343 -11.09 -19.20 19.13
CA ASN A 343 -11.71 -19.53 17.86
C ASN A 343 -10.94 -18.81 16.74
N ASN A 344 -11.21 -19.17 15.49
CA ASN A 344 -10.75 -18.46 14.31
C ASN A 344 -11.95 -18.18 13.40
N LEU A 345 -12.15 -16.92 13.04
CA LEU A 345 -13.17 -16.49 12.11
C LEU A 345 -12.64 -16.63 10.68
N THR A 346 -13.43 -17.27 9.82
CA THR A 346 -13.16 -17.28 8.39
C THR A 346 -13.31 -15.86 7.84
N LEU A 347 -12.20 -15.24 7.47
CA LEU A 347 -12.17 -13.94 6.81
C LEU A 347 -12.13 -14.12 5.29
N GLN A 348 -12.73 -13.18 4.58
CA GLN A 348 -12.65 -13.10 3.12
C GLN A 348 -11.83 -11.87 2.72
N ASN A 349 -10.93 -12.03 1.75
CA ASN A 349 -10.25 -10.90 1.15
C ASN A 349 -11.21 -10.22 0.16
N ILE A 350 -11.37 -8.92 0.29
CA ILE A 350 -12.17 -8.09 -0.62
C ILE A 350 -11.20 -7.33 -1.52
N TYR A 351 -11.25 -7.64 -2.82
CA TYR A 351 -10.39 -7.00 -3.82
C TYR A 351 -11.19 -5.91 -4.55
N ILE A 352 -10.63 -4.70 -4.62
CA ILE A 352 -11.23 -3.56 -5.30
C ILE A 352 -10.43 -3.31 -6.58
N ASP A 353 -11.10 -3.44 -7.74
CA ASP A 353 -10.52 -3.17 -9.06
C ASP A 353 -11.47 -2.25 -9.85
N GLY A 354 -10.98 -1.05 -10.19
CA GLY A 354 -11.78 -0.01 -10.84
C GLY A 354 -13.02 0.39 -10.03
N PHE A 355 -14.15 0.52 -10.71
CA PHE A 355 -15.46 0.86 -10.11
C PHE A 355 -16.21 -0.36 -9.56
N GLY A 356 -15.65 -1.57 -9.65
CA GLY A 356 -16.30 -2.80 -9.21
C GLY A 356 -16.35 -2.87 -7.68
N SER A 357 -17.53 -3.18 -7.14
CA SER A 357 -17.70 -3.47 -5.71
C SER A 357 -17.08 -4.84 -5.38
N GLY A 358 -15.81 -4.84 -4.97
CA GLY A 358 -15.25 -5.73 -3.95
C GLY A 358 -15.18 -7.24 -4.17
N ASN A 359 -15.71 -7.82 -5.25
CA ASN A 359 -15.72 -9.27 -5.48
C ASN A 359 -14.95 -9.64 -6.75
N THR A 360 -13.68 -9.22 -6.86
CA THR A 360 -12.80 -9.96 -7.76
C THR A 360 -12.57 -11.32 -7.11
N GLU A 361 -13.34 -12.33 -7.49
CA GLU A 361 -13.16 -13.68 -6.98
C GLU A 361 -11.72 -14.13 -7.22
N ASP A 362 -11.16 -14.94 -6.31
CA ASP A 362 -9.80 -15.50 -6.43
C ASP A 362 -9.55 -16.15 -7.81
N ILE A 363 -10.62 -16.61 -8.47
CA ILE A 363 -10.64 -17.16 -9.84
C ILE A 363 -10.14 -16.12 -10.85
N VAL A 364 -10.64 -14.88 -10.82
CA VAL A 364 -10.23 -13.85 -11.78
C VAL A 364 -8.76 -13.50 -11.62
N LEU A 365 -8.26 -13.42 -10.37
CA LEU A 365 -6.83 -13.19 -10.10
C LEU A 365 -5.98 -14.37 -10.56
N LYS A 366 -6.47 -15.61 -10.37
CA LYS A 366 -5.82 -16.83 -10.85
C LYS A 366 -5.72 -16.85 -12.38
N ASP A 367 -6.78 -16.46 -13.08
CA ASP A 367 -6.81 -16.36 -14.53
C ASP A 367 -5.84 -15.29 -15.03
N ARG A 368 -5.85 -14.09 -14.42
CA ARG A 368 -4.89 -13.02 -14.74
C ARG A 368 -3.44 -13.48 -14.55
N LYS A 369 -3.15 -14.22 -13.48
CA LYS A 369 -1.81 -14.77 -13.20
C LYS A 369 -1.41 -15.85 -14.20
N ALA A 370 -2.34 -16.69 -14.62
CA ALA A 370 -2.10 -17.69 -15.66
C ALA A 370 -1.85 -17.02 -17.02
N LEU A 371 -2.67 -16.03 -17.41
CA LEU A 371 -2.49 -15.23 -18.62
C LEU A 371 -1.13 -14.51 -18.63
N SER A 372 -0.76 -13.86 -17.53
CA SER A 372 0.48 -13.08 -17.45
C SER A 372 1.75 -13.93 -17.55
N ARG A 373 1.67 -15.21 -17.17
CA ARG A 373 2.82 -16.13 -17.17
C ARG A 373 2.89 -16.99 -18.42
N ASN A 374 1.74 -17.46 -18.90
CA ASN A 374 1.68 -18.53 -19.89
C ASN A 374 1.04 -18.11 -21.22
N GLY A 375 0.44 -16.92 -21.29
CA GLY A 375 -0.30 -16.47 -22.47
C GLY A 375 -1.58 -17.25 -22.72
N ILE A 376 -2.19 -17.00 -23.88
CA ILE A 376 -3.48 -17.58 -24.30
C ILE A 376 -3.45 -17.99 -25.77
N ILE A 377 -4.14 -19.09 -26.07
CA ILE A 377 -4.42 -19.60 -27.42
C ILE A 377 -5.93 -19.64 -27.60
N PHE A 378 -6.43 -18.92 -28.58
CA PHE A 378 -7.79 -19.07 -29.09
C PHE A 378 -7.78 -19.99 -30.29
N ILE A 379 -8.64 -21.00 -30.27
CA ILE A 379 -8.80 -21.97 -31.34
C ILE A 379 -10.23 -21.86 -31.85
N THR A 380 -10.42 -21.59 -33.13
CA THR A 380 -11.75 -21.57 -33.74
C THR A 380 -11.81 -22.60 -34.87
N ALA A 381 -12.91 -23.33 -34.98
CA ALA A 381 -13.15 -24.18 -36.14
C ALA A 381 -14.62 -24.15 -36.55
N ALA A 382 -14.85 -24.10 -37.86
CA ALA A 382 -16.17 -24.12 -38.47
C ALA A 382 -16.50 -25.54 -38.93
N ILE A 383 -17.64 -26.08 -38.48
CA ILE A 383 -18.07 -27.44 -38.82
C ILE A 383 -19.52 -27.47 -39.29
N ASN A 384 -19.89 -28.53 -40.01
CA ASN A 384 -21.26 -28.94 -40.24
C ASN A 384 -21.49 -30.28 -39.55
N SER A 385 -22.17 -30.28 -38.40
CA SER A 385 -22.35 -31.52 -37.65
C SER A 385 -23.30 -32.52 -38.32
N LYS A 386 -24.24 -32.06 -39.17
CA LYS A 386 -25.17 -32.94 -39.90
C LYS A 386 -24.44 -33.72 -41.00
N LYS A 387 -23.52 -33.04 -41.69
CA LYS A 387 -22.70 -33.64 -42.75
C LYS A 387 -21.40 -34.27 -42.25
N SER A 388 -21.07 -34.09 -40.96
CA SER A 388 -19.80 -34.52 -40.36
C SER A 388 -18.58 -33.95 -41.10
N GLU A 389 -18.66 -32.67 -41.46
CA GLU A 389 -17.65 -31.98 -42.28
C GLU A 389 -17.04 -30.80 -41.53
N ILE A 390 -15.76 -30.55 -41.79
CA ILE A 390 -15.07 -29.32 -41.39
C ILE A 390 -15.20 -28.34 -42.56
N ILE A 391 -15.82 -27.19 -42.32
CA ILE A 391 -16.15 -26.20 -43.36
C ILE A 391 -14.96 -25.29 -43.67
N ALA A 392 -14.18 -24.97 -42.64
CA ALA A 392 -12.98 -24.14 -42.78
C ALA A 392 -11.86 -24.68 -41.90
N GLU A 393 -10.62 -24.41 -42.29
CA GLU A 393 -9.47 -24.80 -41.48
C GLU A 393 -9.54 -24.20 -40.07
N PRO A 394 -9.14 -24.95 -39.03
CA PRO A 394 -9.03 -24.38 -37.69
C PRO A 394 -8.07 -23.19 -37.66
N ASP A 395 -8.49 -22.10 -37.04
CA ASP A 395 -7.67 -20.91 -36.87
C ASP A 395 -7.17 -20.79 -35.43
N PHE A 396 -5.97 -20.21 -35.29
CA PHE A 396 -5.25 -20.10 -34.03
C PHE A 396 -4.81 -18.66 -33.82
N ILE A 397 -5.32 -18.01 -32.76
CA ILE A 397 -4.90 -16.67 -32.35
C ILE A 397 -4.19 -16.78 -31.02
N LEU A 398 -2.91 -16.40 -30.99
CA LEU A 398 -2.06 -16.50 -29.81
C LEU A 398 -1.72 -15.10 -29.30
N LYS A 399 -1.73 -14.93 -27.98
CA LYS A 399 -1.32 -13.69 -27.32
C LYS A 399 -0.47 -14.03 -26.09
N GLY A 400 0.68 -13.36 -25.94
CA GLY A 400 1.57 -13.54 -24.79
C GLY A 400 2.30 -14.89 -24.74
N ILE A 401 2.43 -15.58 -25.88
CA ILE A 401 3.19 -16.83 -26.02
C ILE A 401 4.45 -16.51 -26.82
N ILE A 402 5.59 -17.03 -26.38
CA ILE A 402 6.90 -16.78 -26.98
C ILE A 402 6.91 -17.30 -28.42
N TYR A 403 7.30 -16.45 -29.36
CA TYR A 403 7.59 -16.85 -30.74
C TYR A 403 8.94 -17.55 -30.77
N ILE A 404 8.96 -18.80 -31.22
CA ILE A 404 10.17 -19.56 -31.54
C ILE A 404 10.31 -19.57 -33.06
N ASP A 405 11.51 -19.65 -33.63
CA ASP A 405 11.71 -19.61 -35.08
C ASP A 405 10.92 -20.71 -35.84
N SER A 406 10.55 -21.81 -35.17
CA SER A 406 9.73 -22.91 -35.69
C SER A 406 8.22 -22.81 -35.38
N PHE A 407 7.72 -21.64 -34.96
CA PHE A 407 6.35 -21.47 -34.50
C PHE A 407 5.29 -21.76 -35.59
N GLY A 408 5.57 -21.41 -36.85
CA GLY A 408 4.65 -21.67 -37.96
C GLY A 408 4.42 -23.16 -38.21
N GLU A 409 5.47 -23.97 -38.13
CA GLU A 409 5.39 -25.43 -38.28
C GLU A 409 4.61 -26.07 -37.13
N MET A 410 4.89 -25.64 -35.89
CA MET A 410 4.15 -26.10 -34.72
C MET A 410 2.66 -25.79 -34.80
N ILE A 411 2.28 -24.61 -35.30
CA ILE A 411 0.86 -24.25 -35.50
C ILE A 411 0.24 -25.10 -36.60
N ASN A 412 0.96 -25.40 -37.68
CA ASN A 412 0.46 -26.29 -38.72
C ASN A 412 0.24 -27.72 -38.19
N GLU A 413 1.18 -28.25 -37.40
CA GLU A 413 1.01 -29.53 -36.69
C GLU A 413 -0.23 -29.48 -35.77
N ALA A 414 -0.41 -28.40 -35.01
CA ALA A 414 -1.56 -28.21 -34.13
C ALA A 414 -2.88 -28.14 -34.90
N LYS A 415 -2.92 -27.45 -36.05
CA LYS A 415 -4.09 -27.40 -36.94
C LYS A 415 -4.46 -28.79 -37.46
N GLN A 416 -3.47 -29.59 -37.86
CA GLN A 416 -3.73 -30.98 -38.28
C GLN A 416 -4.24 -31.83 -37.13
N LEU A 417 -3.66 -31.69 -35.93
CA LEU A 417 -4.15 -32.38 -34.74
C LEU A 417 -5.62 -32.01 -34.42
N VAL A 418 -6.01 -30.74 -34.52
CA VAL A 418 -7.41 -30.33 -34.32
C VAL A 418 -8.33 -30.96 -35.36
N LYS A 419 -7.95 -30.95 -36.65
CA LYS A 419 -8.73 -31.60 -37.71
C LYS A 419 -8.94 -33.09 -37.41
N ASP A 420 -7.87 -33.80 -37.05
CA ASP A 420 -7.92 -35.21 -36.70
C ASP A 420 -8.85 -35.48 -35.52
N LEU A 421 -8.79 -34.65 -34.48
CA LEU A 421 -9.65 -34.78 -33.31
C LEU A 421 -11.12 -34.56 -33.66
N ILE A 422 -11.44 -33.57 -34.48
CA ILE A 422 -12.82 -33.31 -34.94
C ILE A 422 -13.34 -34.49 -35.76
N LEU A 423 -12.55 -34.99 -36.74
CA LEU A 423 -12.94 -36.12 -37.57
C LEU A 423 -13.12 -37.41 -36.75
N ARG A 424 -12.31 -37.63 -35.71
CA ARG A 424 -12.48 -38.74 -34.76
C ARG A 424 -13.78 -38.59 -33.96
N CYS A 425 -14.12 -37.39 -33.50
CA CYS A 425 -15.40 -37.14 -32.82
C CYS A 425 -16.58 -37.48 -33.74
N PHE A 426 -16.56 -37.06 -35.01
CA PHE A 426 -17.59 -37.41 -35.98
C PHE A 426 -17.74 -38.92 -36.21
N LYS A 427 -16.62 -39.64 -36.37
CA LYS A 427 -16.63 -41.12 -36.49
C LYS A 427 -17.27 -41.82 -35.29
N ASN A 428 -17.16 -41.23 -34.11
CA ASN A 428 -17.74 -41.74 -32.88
C ASN A 428 -19.15 -41.20 -32.60
N ASN A 429 -19.81 -40.58 -33.58
CA ASN A 429 -21.13 -39.94 -33.46
C ASN A 429 -21.21 -38.84 -32.36
N LEU A 430 -20.07 -38.24 -32.00
CA LEU A 430 -20.01 -37.12 -31.05
C LEU A 430 -20.17 -35.81 -31.81
N THR A 431 -21.40 -35.29 -31.85
CA THR A 431 -21.75 -34.03 -32.54
C THR A 431 -21.94 -32.86 -31.58
N ASN A 432 -21.83 -33.09 -30.27
CA ASN A 432 -21.93 -32.03 -29.26
C ASN A 432 -20.69 -31.13 -29.28
N SER A 433 -20.88 -29.86 -29.67
CA SER A 433 -19.81 -28.87 -29.77
C SER A 433 -18.98 -28.72 -28.49
N SER A 434 -19.58 -28.75 -27.31
CA SER A 434 -18.85 -28.56 -26.03
C SER A 434 -17.93 -29.73 -25.70
N LEU A 435 -18.32 -30.97 -26.07
CA LEU A 435 -17.44 -32.14 -25.91
C LEU A 435 -16.27 -32.08 -26.89
N ILE A 436 -16.53 -31.64 -28.13
CA ILE A 436 -15.48 -31.43 -29.13
C ILE A 436 -14.51 -30.32 -28.67
N GLU A 437 -15.02 -29.20 -28.17
CA GLU A 437 -14.23 -28.08 -27.62
C GLU A 437 -13.33 -28.55 -26.47
N THR A 438 -13.85 -29.36 -25.54
CA THR A 438 -13.08 -29.92 -24.42
C THR A 438 -11.98 -30.86 -24.90
N ASN A 439 -12.31 -31.80 -25.80
CA ASN A 439 -11.34 -32.76 -26.34
C ASN A 439 -10.19 -32.06 -27.10
N ILE A 440 -10.51 -31.02 -27.87
CA ILE A 440 -9.51 -30.19 -28.55
C ILE A 440 -8.61 -29.49 -27.52
N SER A 441 -9.22 -28.84 -26.51
CA SER A 441 -8.48 -28.06 -25.52
C SER A 441 -7.48 -28.93 -24.75
N ASP A 442 -7.90 -30.10 -24.26
CA ASP A 442 -7.05 -31.03 -23.49
C ASP A 442 -5.87 -31.59 -24.30
N ASN A 443 -6.09 -31.91 -25.58
CA ASN A 443 -5.04 -32.46 -26.44
C ASN A 443 -4.06 -31.40 -26.91
N ILE A 444 -4.56 -30.20 -27.24
CA ILE A 444 -3.69 -29.08 -27.61
C ILE A 444 -2.88 -28.62 -26.40
N GLU A 445 -3.44 -28.63 -25.20
CA GLU A 445 -2.68 -28.32 -23.97
C GLU A 445 -1.47 -29.26 -23.83
N LYS A 446 -1.69 -30.57 -23.96
CA LYS A 446 -0.62 -31.58 -23.87
C LYS A 446 0.41 -31.42 -24.99
N PHE A 447 -0.04 -31.13 -26.21
CA PHE A 447 0.83 -30.90 -27.36
C PHE A 447 1.76 -29.69 -27.14
N ILE A 448 1.19 -28.55 -26.73
CA ILE A 448 1.94 -27.32 -26.47
C ILE A 448 2.89 -27.50 -25.28
N LEU A 449 2.43 -28.13 -24.19
CA LEU A 449 3.29 -28.43 -23.04
C LEU A 449 4.49 -29.30 -23.43
N LYS A 450 4.29 -30.27 -24.32
CA LYS A 450 5.38 -31.14 -24.81
C LYS A 450 6.38 -30.39 -25.68
N LYS A 451 5.92 -29.47 -26.54
CA LYS A 451 6.75 -28.75 -27.51
C LYS A 451 7.52 -27.59 -26.87
N ILE A 452 6.85 -26.75 -26.08
CA ILE A 452 7.43 -25.49 -25.58
C ILE A 452 7.48 -25.36 -24.06
N ARG A 453 7.03 -26.40 -23.31
CA ARG A 453 7.05 -26.43 -21.83
C ARG A 453 6.25 -25.31 -21.15
N VAL A 454 5.31 -24.71 -21.88
CA VAL A 454 4.36 -23.70 -21.38
C VAL A 454 2.96 -24.31 -21.36
N LYS A 455 2.16 -23.92 -20.37
CA LYS A 455 0.74 -24.31 -20.24
C LYS A 455 -0.15 -23.08 -20.45
N PRO A 456 -0.37 -22.64 -21.70
CA PRO A 456 -1.21 -21.47 -21.98
C PRO A 456 -2.66 -21.78 -21.61
N ILE A 457 -3.44 -20.72 -21.39
CA ILE A 457 -4.90 -20.85 -21.38
C ILE A 457 -5.36 -21.16 -22.80
N ILE A 458 -6.18 -22.19 -22.98
CA ILE A 458 -6.73 -22.57 -24.28
C ILE A 458 -8.23 -22.32 -24.26
N ILE A 459 -8.70 -21.50 -25.20
CA ILE A 459 -10.12 -21.25 -25.42
C ILE A 459 -10.47 -21.76 -26.81
N THR A 460 -11.19 -22.87 -26.86
CA THR A 460 -11.66 -23.46 -28.11
C THR A 460 -13.11 -23.09 -28.35
N LYS A 461 -13.44 -22.66 -29.58
CA LYS A 461 -14.81 -22.39 -30.00
C LYS A 461 -15.13 -23.11 -31.31
N ILE A 462 -16.19 -23.92 -31.28
CA ILE A 462 -16.72 -24.59 -32.45
C ILE A 462 -17.93 -23.80 -32.96
N ILE A 463 -17.88 -23.41 -34.23
CA ILE A 463 -18.97 -22.74 -34.92
C ILE A 463 -19.64 -23.76 -35.83
N ASN A 464 -20.85 -24.18 -35.47
CA ASN A 464 -21.58 -25.18 -36.24
C ASN A 464 -22.54 -24.51 -37.22
N PHE A 465 -22.25 -24.61 -38.51
CA PHE A 465 -23.13 -24.14 -39.57
C PHE A 465 -24.03 -25.29 -39.99
N ASN A 466 -25.13 -25.42 -39.26
CA ASN A 466 -26.27 -26.23 -39.69
C ASN A 466 -27.02 -25.46 -40.76
N ALA A 467 -26.46 -25.39 -41.97
CA ALA A 467 -27.24 -24.95 -43.12
C ALA A 467 -28.46 -25.87 -43.26
N ASN A 468 -29.64 -25.27 -43.43
CA ASN A 468 -30.86 -26.00 -43.77
C ASN A 468 -30.72 -26.71 -45.11
#